data_AF-A0A7J7FGK1-F1
#
_entry.id   AF-A0A7J7FGK1-F1
#
_cell.length_a   1.000
_cell.length_b   1.000
_cell.length_c   1.000
_cell.angle_alpha   90.00
_cell.angle_beta   90.00
_cell.angle_gamma   90.00
#
_symmetry.space_group_name_H-M   'P 1'
#
loop_
_entity.id
_entity.type
_entity.pdbx_description
1 polymer ?
#
loop_
_entity_poly.entity_id
_entity_poly.type
_entity_poly.pdbx_seq_one_letter_code
_entity_poly.pdbx_strand_id
1 'polypeptide(L)'
;MSGAQPVDSFVDKLLDLMPRLMTSKPAEVVKILQTMLRQSAFLHLPLPEQIHKASATIIEPAGESDNPLRFTSGLVVALDVDATLEHVQDPQSTVKVQVCQILVPVELLY
;
A
#
# COMPACT_ATOMS: atom_id res chain seq x y z
N MET A 1 -20.75 23.15 21.39
CA MET A 1 -19.84 24.23 20.93
C MET A 1 -18.42 23.80 21.30
N SER A 2 -17.72 23.09 20.41
CA SER A 2 -16.32 22.72 20.63
C SER A 2 -15.45 23.68 19.82
N GLY A 3 -14.73 24.55 20.51
CA GLY A 3 -13.69 25.36 19.89
C GLY A 3 -12.56 24.43 19.46
N ALA A 4 -12.31 24.34 18.16
CA ALA A 4 -11.11 23.71 17.65
C ALA A 4 -9.92 24.57 18.13
N GLN A 5 -9.16 24.08 19.10
CA GLN A 5 -7.87 24.68 19.42
C GLN A 5 -6.99 24.61 18.17
N PRO A 6 -6.19 25.65 17.87
CA PRO A 6 -5.26 25.59 16.74
C PRO A 6 -4.30 24.43 17.00
N VAL A 7 -4.40 23.39 16.17
CA VAL A 7 -3.50 22.25 16.24
C VAL A 7 -2.15 22.75 15.80
N ASP A 8 -1.14 22.65 16.66
CA ASP A 8 0.26 22.98 16.38
C ASP A 8 0.85 21.99 15.35
N SER A 9 0.33 22.06 14.12
CA SER A 9 0.66 21.17 13.01
C SER A 9 2.06 21.46 12.49
N PHE A 10 2.78 20.39 12.15
CA PHE A 10 4.05 20.52 11.44
C PHE A 10 3.91 21.31 10.14
N VAL A 11 2.81 21.11 9.41
CA VAL A 11 2.57 21.71 8.10
C VAL A 11 2.46 23.23 8.21
N ASP A 12 1.71 23.74 9.20
CA ASP A 12 1.53 25.18 9.39
C ASP A 12 2.86 25.86 9.74
N LYS A 13 3.62 25.26 10.67
CA LYS A 13 4.96 25.73 11.04
C LYS A 13 5.93 25.68 9.86
N LEU A 14 5.80 24.66 9.00
CA LEU A 14 6.62 24.52 7.80
C LEU A 14 6.32 25.63 6.79
N LEU A 15 5.04 25.94 6.58
CA LEU A 15 4.61 27.03 5.69
C LEU A 15 5.13 28.39 6.20
N ASP A 16 5.08 28.64 7.50
CA ASP A 16 5.61 29.87 8.09
C ASP A 16 7.14 30.02 7.89
N LEU A 17 7.87 28.90 7.92
CA LEU A 17 9.33 28.89 7.79
C LEU A 17 9.84 28.68 6.36
N MET A 18 8.96 28.42 5.39
CA MET A 18 9.29 28.25 3.96
C MET A 18 10.26 29.32 3.42
N PRO A 19 10.04 30.63 3.63
CA PRO A 19 10.94 31.66 3.09
C PRO A 19 12.39 31.52 3.59
N ARG A 20 12.55 31.15 4.87
CA ARG A 20 13.86 30.95 5.50
C ARG A 20 14.51 29.65 5.03
N LEU A 21 13.72 28.60 4.80
CA LEU A 21 14.24 27.33 4.30
C LEU A 21 14.79 27.47 2.88
N MET A 22 14.12 28.24 2.02
CA MET A 22 14.53 28.47 0.63
C MET A 22 15.87 29.21 0.51
N THR A 23 16.24 30.01 1.51
CA THR A 23 17.52 30.74 1.54
C THR A 23 18.61 30.03 2.34
N SER A 24 18.31 28.88 2.96
CA SER A 24 19.23 28.17 3.84
C SER A 24 20.02 27.09 3.10
N LYS A 25 21.24 26.80 3.57
CA LYS A 25 22.03 25.67 3.08
C LYS A 25 21.34 24.34 3.41
N PRO A 26 21.46 23.29 2.57
CA PRO A 26 20.77 22.01 2.79
C PRO A 26 20.98 21.41 4.20
N ALA A 27 22.20 21.50 4.73
CA ALA A 27 22.51 21.00 6.08
C ALA A 27 21.72 21.71 7.20
N GLU A 28 21.47 23.02 7.04
CA GLU A 28 20.70 23.81 8.00
C GLU A 28 19.19 23.57 7.84
N VAL A 29 18.71 23.40 6.61
CA VAL A 29 17.32 23.00 6.32
C VAL A 29 16.99 21.70 7.05
N VAL A 30 17.86 20.68 6.97
CA VAL A 30 17.64 19.40 7.65
C VAL A 30 17.56 19.58 9.17
N LYS A 31 18.45 20.37 9.78
CA LYS A 31 18.41 20.63 11.23
C LYS A 31 17.12 21.33 11.67
N ILE A 32 16.66 22.29 10.86
CA ILE A 32 15.42 23.03 11.12
C ILE A 32 14.23 22.07 11.03
N LEU A 33 14.11 21.30 9.95
CA LEU A 33 13.02 20.33 9.75
C LEU A 33 13.00 19.24 10.83
N GLN A 34 14.16 18.69 11.20
CA GLN A 34 14.26 17.68 12.26
C GLN A 34 13.79 18.23 13.62
N THR A 35 14.22 19.45 13.95
CA THR A 35 13.80 20.11 15.20
C THR A 35 12.29 20.36 15.19
N MET A 36 11.75 20.85 14.07
CA MET A 36 10.32 21.12 13.93
C MET A 36 9.46 19.86 14.02
N LEU A 37 9.84 18.76 13.36
CA LEU A 37 9.13 17.48 13.45
C LEU A 37 9.13 16.92 14.87
N ARG A 38 10.21 17.11 15.64
CA ARG A 38 10.27 16.68 17.04
C ARG A 38 9.36 17.50 17.96
N GLN A 39 9.06 18.74 17.59
CA GLN A 39 8.25 19.68 18.38
C GLN A 39 6.81 19.79 17.89
N SER A 40 6.46 19.19 16.75
CA SER A 40 5.10 19.21 16.23
C SER A 40 4.18 18.28 17.02
N ALA A 41 2.93 18.71 17.19
CA ALA A 41 1.92 17.88 17.85
C ALA A 41 1.46 16.74 16.94
N PHE A 42 0.97 15.66 17.56
CA PHE A 42 0.28 14.61 16.82
C PHE A 42 -1.03 15.15 16.24
N LEU A 43 -1.26 14.85 14.96
CA LEU A 43 -2.52 15.18 14.31
C LEU A 43 -3.61 14.22 14.80
N HIS A 44 -4.71 14.78 15.28
CA HIS A 44 -5.90 14.00 15.59
C HIS A 44 -6.63 13.69 14.28
N LEU A 45 -6.51 12.44 13.84
CA LEU A 45 -7.33 11.92 12.74
C LEU A 45 -8.68 11.48 13.32
N PRO A 46 -9.81 12.07 12.89
CA PRO A 46 -11.12 11.57 13.31
C PRO A 46 -11.31 10.15 12.76
N LEU A 47 -11.89 9.26 13.57
CA LEU A 47 -12.19 7.91 13.12
C LEU A 47 -13.32 8.00 12.06
N PRO A 48 -13.08 7.56 10.81
CA PRO A 48 -14.13 7.43 9.82
C PRO A 48 -15.09 6.30 10.22
N GLU A 49 -16.37 6.44 9.88
CA GLU A 49 -17.38 5.40 10.15
C GLU A 49 -17.15 4.10 9.37
N GLN A 50 -16.40 4.15 8.26
CA GLN A 50 -16.25 3.03 7.32
C GLN A 50 -14.79 2.70 6.99
N ILE A 51 -13.99 2.38 8.01
CA ILE A 51 -12.69 1.72 7.78
C ILE A 51 -12.91 0.22 7.65
N HIS A 52 -12.71 -0.31 6.45
CA HIS A 52 -12.75 -1.75 6.20
C HIS A 52 -11.42 -2.21 5.61
N LYS A 53 -10.99 -3.41 6.01
CA LYS A 53 -9.86 -4.08 5.37
C LYS A 53 -10.35 -4.73 4.09
N ALA A 54 -9.86 -4.26 2.94
CA ALA A 54 -10.05 -4.95 1.67
C ALA A 54 -9.41 -6.34 1.73
N SER A 55 -10.15 -7.34 1.27
CA SER A 55 -9.69 -8.74 1.22
C SER A 55 -10.00 -9.33 -0.16
N ALA A 56 -9.14 -10.26 -0.55
CA ALA A 56 -9.33 -11.10 -1.72
C ALA A 56 -9.04 -12.54 -1.31
N THR A 57 -9.98 -13.43 -1.58
CA THR A 57 -9.83 -14.87 -1.31
C THR A 57 -9.90 -15.60 -2.63
N ILE A 58 -8.78 -16.17 -3.06
CA ILE A 58 -8.71 -17.00 -4.27
C ILE A 58 -9.37 -18.34 -3.92
N ILE A 59 -10.40 -18.70 -4.69
CA ILE A 59 -11.12 -19.96 -4.59
C ILE A 59 -10.46 -20.97 -5.54
N GLU A 60 -10.19 -20.54 -6.77
CA GLU A 60 -9.45 -21.32 -7.77
C GLU A 60 -8.40 -20.44 -8.46
N PRO A 61 -7.22 -20.98 -8.83
CA PRO A 61 -6.78 -22.38 -8.62
C PRO A 61 -6.46 -22.69 -7.15
N ALA A 62 -6.99 -23.79 -6.62
CA ALA A 62 -6.59 -24.32 -5.32
C ALA A 62 -5.24 -25.06 -5.43
N GLY A 63 -4.39 -24.95 -4.38
CA GLY A 63 -3.04 -25.55 -4.37
C GLY A 63 -3.02 -27.08 -4.37
N GLU A 64 -4.14 -27.72 -4.03
CA GLU A 64 -4.33 -29.17 -4.03
C GLU A 64 -5.35 -29.52 -5.13
N SER A 65 -4.86 -29.70 -6.36
CA SER A 65 -5.69 -30.21 -7.47
C SER A 65 -5.23 -31.61 -7.86
N ASP A 66 -6.14 -32.57 -7.81
CA ASP A 66 -5.90 -33.95 -8.24
C ASP A 66 -5.74 -34.09 -9.78
N ASN A 67 -5.93 -33.01 -10.53
CA ASN A 67 -5.80 -32.98 -11.99
C ASN A 67 -4.72 -31.98 -12.45
N PRO A 68 -3.44 -32.39 -12.47
CA PRO A 68 -2.36 -31.50 -12.92
C PRO A 68 -2.53 -31.15 -14.40
N LEU A 69 -2.58 -29.85 -14.70
CA LEU A 69 -2.61 -29.35 -16.07
C LEU A 69 -1.26 -29.60 -16.75
N ARG A 70 -1.25 -30.49 -17.74
CA ARG A 70 -0.06 -30.76 -18.56
C ARG A 70 -0.04 -29.83 -19.76
N PHE A 71 1.11 -29.24 -20.03
CA PHE A 71 1.29 -28.36 -21.17
C PHE A 71 2.65 -28.54 -21.83
N THR A 72 2.71 -28.25 -23.13
CA THR A 72 3.95 -28.30 -23.89
C THR A 72 4.54 -26.90 -23.97
N SER A 73 5.88 -26.81 -23.86
CA SER A 73 6.60 -25.55 -24.06
C SER A 73 6.23 -24.90 -25.39
N GLY A 74 6.12 -23.57 -25.40
CA GLY A 74 5.69 -22.79 -26.56
C GLY A 74 4.19 -22.74 -26.78
N LEU A 75 3.38 -23.42 -25.97
CA LEU A 75 1.92 -23.27 -25.95
C LEU A 75 1.46 -22.50 -24.70
N VAL A 76 0.29 -21.86 -24.83
CA VAL A 76 -0.38 -21.16 -23.74
C VAL A 76 -1.38 -22.09 -23.07
N VAL A 77 -1.38 -22.09 -21.74
CA VAL A 77 -2.44 -22.70 -20.93
C VAL A 77 -3.34 -21.59 -20.43
N ALA A 78 -4.64 -21.74 -20.63
CA ALA A 78 -5.63 -20.89 -19.98
C ALA A 78 -5.95 -21.49 -18.61
N LEU A 79 -5.94 -20.64 -17.58
CA LEU A 79 -6.36 -20.99 -16.24
C LEU A 79 -7.30 -19.89 -15.78
N ASP A 80 -8.52 -20.27 -15.44
CA ASP A 80 -9.49 -19.37 -14.85
C ASP A 80 -9.12 -19.12 -13.38
N VAL A 81 -9.28 -17.88 -12.94
CA VAL A 81 -9.06 -17.47 -11.56
C VAL A 81 -10.38 -17.01 -10.99
N ASP A 82 -10.85 -17.75 -10.00
CA ASP A 82 -12.06 -17.40 -9.26
C ASP A 82 -11.65 -16.88 -7.89
N ALA A 83 -12.10 -15.69 -7.55
CA ALA A 83 -11.83 -15.08 -6.26
C ALA A 83 -13.02 -14.25 -5.77
N THR A 84 -13.23 -14.24 -4.46
CA THR A 84 -14.15 -13.32 -3.81
C THR A 84 -13.40 -12.10 -3.31
N LEU A 85 -13.97 -10.92 -3.56
CA LEU A 85 -13.43 -9.65 -3.12
C LEU A 85 -14.41 -9.03 -2.12
N GLU A 86 -13.91 -8.60 -0.96
CA GLU A 86 -14.73 -7.92 0.04
C GLU A 86 -14.15 -6.54 0.33
N HIS A 87 -15.05 -5.58 0.57
CA HIS A 87 -14.69 -4.20 0.90
C HIS A 87 -13.81 -3.50 -0.16
N VAL A 88 -13.92 -3.93 -1.42
CA VAL A 88 -13.28 -3.28 -2.58
C VAL A 88 -14.32 -2.41 -3.30
N GLN A 89 -14.04 -1.12 -3.41
CA GLN A 89 -14.85 -0.21 -4.23
C GLN A 89 -14.43 -0.33 -5.70
N ASP A 90 -15.42 -0.44 -6.59
CA ASP A 90 -15.23 -0.54 -8.03
C ASP A 90 -14.14 -1.57 -8.45
N PRO A 91 -14.35 -2.87 -8.16
CA PRO A 91 -13.34 -3.88 -8.42
C PRO A 91 -13.00 -4.03 -9.90
N GLN A 92 -13.88 -3.60 -10.82
CA GLN A 92 -13.72 -3.74 -12.26
C GLN A 92 -12.58 -2.89 -12.84
N SER A 93 -12.24 -1.77 -12.20
CA SER A 93 -11.19 -0.85 -12.67
C SER A 93 -9.93 -0.87 -11.79
N THR A 94 -10.03 -1.39 -10.57
CA THR A 94 -8.98 -1.26 -9.54
C THR A 94 -8.22 -2.55 -9.27
N VAL A 95 -8.81 -3.71 -9.56
CA VAL A 95 -8.21 -5.01 -9.23
C VAL A 95 -7.28 -5.47 -10.34
N LYS A 96 -6.11 -5.98 -9.94
CA LYS A 96 -5.12 -6.56 -10.85
C LYS A 96 -4.76 -7.96 -10.37
N VAL A 97 -4.61 -8.89 -11.31
CA VAL A 97 -4.14 -10.24 -11.05
C VAL A 97 -2.63 -10.28 -11.27
N GLN A 98 -1.88 -10.70 -10.25
CA GLN A 98 -0.43 -10.88 -10.33
C GLN A 98 -0.09 -12.37 -10.20
N VAL A 99 0.67 -12.88 -11.17
CA VAL A 99 1.14 -14.27 -11.17
C VAL A 99 2.59 -14.32 -10.68
N CYS A 100 2.83 -14.99 -9.56
CA CYS A 100 4.17 -15.24 -9.04
C CYS A 100 4.62 -16.64 -9.48
N GLN A 101 5.64 -16.74 -10.33
CA GLN A 101 6.20 -18.03 -10.71
C GLN A 101 7.14 -18.54 -9.61
N ILE A 102 6.91 -19.76 -9.13
CA ILE A 102 7.88 -20.50 -8.33
C ILE A 102 8.56 -21.49 -9.28
N LEU A 103 9.81 -21.18 -9.66
CA LEU A 103 10.64 -22.13 -10.37
C LEU A 103 11.14 -23.16 -9.36
N VAL A 104 10.59 -24.36 -9.37
CA VAL A 104 11.20 -25.48 -8.64
C VAL A 104 12.43 -25.91 -9.45
N PRO A 105 13.66 -25.85 -8.89
CA PRO A 105 14.83 -26.35 -9.59
C PRO A 105 14.64 -27.83 -9.91
N VAL A 106 14.84 -28.20 -11.18
CA VAL A 106 14.77 -29.59 -11.66
C VAL A 106 15.76 -30.50 -10.90
N GLU A 107 16.79 -29.92 -10.28
CA GLU A 107 17.79 -30.62 -9.46
C GLU A 107 17.25 -31.17 -8.14
N LEU A 108 16.04 -30.80 -7.71
CA LEU A 108 15.39 -31.34 -6.50
C LEU A 108 14.38 -32.47 -6.79
N LEU A 109 14.28 -32.92 -8.05
CA LEU A 109 13.37 -34.00 -8.47
C LEU A 109 14.05 -35.38 -8.64
N TYR A 110 15.27 -35.55 -8.11
CA TYR A 110 15.98 -36.83 -8.08
C TYR A 110 16.60 -37.13 -6.72
#